data_AF-A0A957F604-F1
#
_entry.id   AF-A0A957F604-F1
#
_cell.length_a   1.000
_cell.length_b   1.000
_cell.length_c   1.000
_cell.angle_alpha   90.00
_cell.angle_beta   90.00
_cell.angle_gamma   90.00
#
_symmetry.space_group_name_H-M   'P 1'
#
loop_
_entity.id
_entity.type
_entity.pdbx_description
1 polymer ?
#
loop_
_entity_poly.entity_id
_entity_poly.type
_entity_poly.pdbx_seq_one_letter_code
_entity_poly.pdbx_strand_id
1 'polypeptide(L)'
;HDKQVDDSVFAAFLPHIVAGADDPRNFVKKAVNWALRQIGKRSHSLHAQALATVDAIAQFDTPSARWIANDARRELTDPKTIARIKR
;
A
#
# COMPACT_ATOMS: atom_id res chain seq x y z
N HIS A 1 -16.69 10.12 -13.83
CA HIS A 1 -15.75 9.39 -12.96
C HIS A 1 -15.16 8.29 -13.79
N ASP A 2 -13.88 8.40 -14.15
CA ASP A 2 -13.27 7.51 -15.13
C ASP A 2 -12.97 6.16 -14.47
N LYS A 3 -13.79 5.16 -14.80
CA LYS A 3 -13.69 3.82 -14.19
C LYS A 3 -12.57 2.98 -14.83
N GLN A 4 -11.84 3.52 -15.79
CA GLN A 4 -10.78 2.85 -16.54
C GLN A 4 -9.44 3.60 -16.45
N VAL A 5 -9.07 4.07 -15.26
CA VAL A 5 -7.70 4.53 -15.03
C VAL A 5 -6.80 3.30 -14.90
N ASP A 6 -5.79 3.25 -15.76
CA ASP A 6 -4.79 2.19 -15.85
C ASP A 6 -4.01 2.01 -14.54
N ASP A 7 -3.60 0.78 -14.27
CA ASP A 7 -2.85 0.44 -13.06
C ASP A 7 -1.52 1.21 -12.96
N SER A 8 -0.88 1.55 -14.09
CA SER A 8 0.36 2.33 -14.12
C SER A 8 0.25 3.67 -13.41
N VAL A 9 -0.92 4.32 -13.47
CA VAL A 9 -1.17 5.58 -12.78
C VAL A 9 -1.09 5.38 -11.26
N PHE A 10 -1.62 4.27 -10.75
CA PHE A 10 -1.55 3.94 -9.33
C PHE A 10 -0.17 3.47 -8.91
N ALA A 11 0.48 2.66 -9.76
CA ALA A 11 1.84 2.17 -9.53
C ALA A 11 2.84 3.32 -9.39
N ALA A 12 2.65 4.42 -10.13
CA ALA A 12 3.48 5.62 -10.04
C ALA A 12 3.46 6.28 -8.64
N PHE A 13 2.45 6.02 -7.81
CA PHE A 13 2.39 6.54 -6.43
C PHE A 13 3.14 5.67 -5.41
N LEU A 14 3.47 4.41 -5.73
CA LEU A 14 4.14 3.51 -4.78
C LEU A 14 5.51 4.05 -4.30
N PRO A 15 6.37 4.63 -5.16
CA PRO A 15 7.62 5.26 -4.69
C PRO A 15 7.37 6.42 -3.72
N HIS A 16 6.30 7.19 -3.90
CA HIS A 16 5.94 8.28 -2.99
C HIS A 16 5.42 7.75 -1.64
N ILE A 17 4.73 6.61 -1.64
CA ILE A 17 4.31 5.92 -0.41
C ILE A 17 5.53 5.47 0.39
N VAL A 18 6.54 4.90 -0.27
CA VAL A 18 7.81 4.53 0.39
C VAL A 18 8.48 5.76 1.01
N ALA A 19 8.62 6.84 0.23
CA ALA A 19 9.24 8.08 0.71
C ALA A 19 8.48 8.71 1.90
N GLY A 20 7.15 8.60 1.92
CA GLY A 20 6.31 9.11 3.01
C GLY A 20 6.19 8.19 4.23
N ALA A 21 6.68 6.95 4.16
CA ALA A 21 6.48 5.96 5.22
C ALA A 21 7.27 6.27 6.50
N ASP A 22 8.35 7.02 6.38
CA ASP A 22 9.19 7.42 7.50
C ASP A 22 8.67 8.64 8.28
N ASP A 23 7.63 9.30 7.76
CA ASP A 23 7.13 10.54 8.35
C ASP A 23 6.45 10.29 9.72
N PRO A 24 6.88 10.97 10.80
CA PRO A 24 6.33 10.76 12.14
C PRO A 24 4.94 11.38 12.32
N ARG A 25 4.48 12.26 11.41
CA ARG A 25 3.20 12.95 11.54
C ARG A 25 2.05 11.95 11.37
N ASN A 26 1.18 11.90 12.37
CA ASN A 26 0.09 10.91 12.43
C ASN A 26 -0.85 10.92 11.21
N PHE A 27 -1.10 12.09 10.61
CA PHE A 27 -1.95 12.16 9.41
C PHE A 27 -1.22 11.65 8.17
N VAL A 28 0.09 11.87 8.05
CA VAL A 28 0.89 11.38 6.93
C VAL A 28 0.95 9.86 6.99
N LYS A 29 1.35 9.26 8.12
CA LYS A 29 1.41 7.79 8.22
C LYS A 29 0.06 7.11 7.96
N LYS A 30 -1.05 7.73 8.39
CA LYS A 30 -2.41 7.22 8.14
C LYS A 30 -2.77 7.31 6.67
N ALA A 31 -2.47 8.42 6.01
CA ALA A 31 -2.70 8.61 4.58
C ALA A 31 -1.87 7.60 3.75
N VAL A 32 -0.59 7.43 4.09
CA VAL A 32 0.32 6.47 3.46
C VAL A 32 -0.21 5.04 3.61
N ASN A 33 -0.55 4.61 4.84
CA ASN A 33 -1.13 3.28 5.07
C ASN A 33 -2.45 3.08 4.31
N TRP A 34 -3.33 4.08 4.33
CA TRP A 34 -4.60 3.99 3.61
C TRP A 34 -4.37 3.87 2.10
N ALA A 35 -3.54 4.73 1.51
CA ALA A 35 -3.24 4.72 0.08
C ALA A 35 -2.65 3.39 -0.37
N LEU A 36 -1.66 2.86 0.36
CA LEU A 36 -1.01 1.58 0.07
C LEU A 36 -2.02 0.43 0.01
N ARG A 37 -2.92 0.36 1.00
CA ARG A 37 -3.96 -0.68 1.04
C ARG A 37 -4.98 -0.51 -0.07
N GLN A 38 -5.38 0.72 -0.42
CA GLN A 38 -6.33 0.93 -1.51
C GLN A 38 -5.74 0.54 -2.87
N ILE A 39 -4.48 0.90 -3.14
CA ILE A 39 -3.78 0.52 -4.38
C ILE A 39 -3.70 -1.00 -4.47
N GLY A 40 -3.27 -1.68 -3.40
CA GLY A 40 -3.12 -3.13 -3.38
C GLY A 40 -4.42 -3.93 -3.49
N LYS A 41 -5.60 -3.31 -3.34
CA LYS A 41 -6.92 -3.97 -3.49
C LYS A 41 -7.56 -3.76 -4.86
N ARG A 42 -6.94 -2.97 -5.74
CA ARG A 42 -7.54 -2.56 -7.01
C ARG A 42 -7.47 -3.66 -8.08
N SER A 43 -6.30 -4.28 -8.24
CA SER A 43 -6.05 -5.34 -9.24
C SER A 43 -4.98 -6.31 -8.74
N HIS A 44 -4.85 -7.48 -9.37
CA HIS A 44 -3.78 -8.42 -9.02
C HIS A 44 -2.38 -7.88 -9.28
N SER A 45 -2.20 -7.07 -10.34
CA SER A 45 -0.91 -6.45 -10.65
C SER A 45 -0.48 -5.50 -9.54
N LEU A 46 -1.38 -4.58 -9.17
CA LEU A 46 -1.12 -3.62 -8.09
C LEU A 46 -1.01 -4.30 -6.73
N HIS A 47 -1.71 -5.42 -6.52
CA HIS A 47 -1.59 -6.20 -5.30
C HIS A 47 -0.16 -6.70 -5.09
N ALA A 48 0.45 -7.31 -6.11
CA ALA A 48 1.82 -7.79 -6.04
C ALA A 48 2.81 -6.63 -5.80
N GLN A 49 2.63 -5.50 -6.48
CA GLN A 49 3.46 -4.31 -6.29
C GLN A 49 3.29 -3.69 -4.89
N ALA A 50 2.07 -3.69 -4.34
CA ALA A 50 1.80 -3.20 -3.00
C ALA A 50 2.46 -4.10 -1.94
N LEU A 51 2.45 -5.43 -2.10
CA LEU A 51 3.17 -6.34 -1.20
C LEU A 51 4.68 -6.10 -1.24
N ALA A 52 5.27 -5.92 -2.43
CA ALA A 52 6.68 -5.55 -2.54
C ALA A 52 6.98 -4.20 -1.86
N THR A 53 6.05 -3.25 -1.95
CA THR A 53 6.15 -1.95 -1.27
C THR A 53 6.07 -2.09 0.25
N VAL A 54 5.21 -2.98 0.76
CA VAL A 54 5.14 -3.35 2.18
C VAL A 54 6.47 -3.93 2.66
N ASP A 55 7.09 -4.83 1.88
CA ASP A 55 8.39 -5.42 2.21
C ASP A 55 9.50 -4.38 2.24
N ALA A 56 9.49 -3.40 1.33
CA ALA A 56 10.43 -2.28 1.31
C ALA A 56 10.27 -1.37 2.54
N ILE A 57 9.04 -0.99 2.88
CA ILE A 57 8.75 -0.14 4.05
C ILE A 57 9.13 -0.86 5.36
N ALA A 58 8.98 -2.18 5.41
CA ALA A 58 9.35 -2.97 6.58
C ALA A 58 10.86 -2.94 6.89
N GLN A 59 11.71 -2.53 5.94
CA GLN A 59 13.16 -2.38 6.17
C GLN A 59 13.51 -1.10 6.94
N PHE A 60 12.58 -0.16 7.12
CA PHE A 60 12.86 1.10 7.81
C PHE A 60 12.77 0.90 9.32
N ASP A 61 13.75 1.42 10.06
CA ASP A 61 13.75 1.34 11.53
C ASP A 61 13.04 2.53 12.19
N THR A 62 11.80 2.79 11.78
CA THR A 62 10.95 3.80 12.43
C THR A 62 9.60 3.26 12.87
N PRO A 63 9.02 3.81 13.94
CA PRO A 63 7.72 3.35 14.44
C PRO A 63 6.58 3.55 13.43
N SER A 64 6.64 4.63 12.64
CA SER A 64 5.68 4.93 11.57
C SER A 64 5.71 3.84 10.49
N ALA A 65 6.90 3.56 9.93
CA ALA A 65 7.07 2.57 8.88
C ALA A 65 6.68 1.16 9.33
N ARG A 66 7.13 0.73 10.53
CA ARG A 66 6.74 -0.56 11.12
C ARG A 66 5.23 -0.70 11.28
N TRP A 67 4.55 0.36 11.74
CA TRP A 67 3.10 0.36 11.89
C TRP A 67 2.39 0.25 10.53
N ILE A 68 2.83 1.01 9.52
CA ILE A 68 2.29 0.98 8.17
C ILE A 68 2.45 -0.42 7.56
N ALA A 69 3.66 -0.98 7.58
CA ALA A 69 3.96 -2.27 6.98
C ALA A 69 3.15 -3.40 7.62
N ASN A 70 3.05 -3.44 8.95
CA ASN A 70 2.31 -4.50 9.65
C ASN A 70 0.79 -4.43 9.37
N ASP A 71 0.19 -3.24 9.41
CA ASP A 71 -1.25 -3.10 9.15
C ASP A 71 -1.58 -3.40 7.69
N ALA A 72 -0.80 -2.87 6.75
CA ALA A 72 -0.98 -3.11 5.32
C ALA A 72 -0.77 -4.58 4.96
N ARG A 73 0.29 -5.23 5.48
CA ARG A 73 0.53 -6.67 5.28
C ARG A 73 -0.68 -7.48 5.73
N ARG A 74 -1.15 -7.27 6.96
CA ARG A 74 -2.27 -8.01 7.53
C ARG A 74 -3.51 -7.95 6.64
N GLU A 75 -3.88 -6.77 6.17
CA GLU A 75 -5.09 -6.60 5.35
C GLU A 75 -4.91 -7.18 3.94
N LEU A 76 -3.75 -6.96 3.30
CA LEU A 76 -3.49 -7.42 1.94
C LEU A 76 -3.32 -8.95 1.89
N THR A 77 -2.83 -9.59 2.95
CA THR A 77 -2.72 -11.05 3.01
C THR A 77 -3.99 -11.74 3.51
N ASP A 78 -5.03 -11.01 3.92
CA ASP A 78 -6.30 -11.60 4.35
C ASP A 78 -6.96 -12.34 3.16
N PRO A 79 -7.29 -13.65 3.28
CA PRO A 79 -7.98 -14.40 2.24
C PRO A 79 -9.27 -13.74 1.75
N LYS A 80 -10.02 -13.07 2.65
CA LYS A 80 -11.24 -12.33 2.28
C LYS A 80 -10.94 -11.12 1.41
N THR A 81 -9.81 -10.46 1.64
CA THR A 81 -9.36 -9.35 0.80
C THR A 81 -8.95 -9.86 -0.56
N ILE A 82 -8.08 -10.87 -0.61
CA ILE A 82 -7.56 -11.47 -1.85
C ILE A 82 -8.72 -11.96 -2.74
N ALA A 83 -9.71 -12.64 -2.16
CA ALA A 83 -10.88 -13.14 -2.90
C ALA A 83 -11.74 -12.03 -3.54
N ARG A 84 -11.61 -10.78 -3.09
CA ARG A 84 -12.38 -9.62 -3.61
C ARG A 84 -11.61 -8.81 -4.65
N ILE A 85 -10.31 -9.04 -4.80
CA ILE A 85 -9.48 -8.33 -5.78
C ILE A 85 -9.92 -8.77 -7.18
N LYS A 86 -10.16 -7.79 -8.04
CA LYS A 86 -10.56 -8.04 -9.42
C LYS A 86 -9.33 -8.41 -10.25
N ARG A 87 -9.53 -9.31 -11.21
CA ARG A 87 -8.55 -9.56 -12.29
C ARG A 87 -8.22 -8.28 -13.02
#